data_AF-A0A955M1Z3-F1
#
_entry.id   AF-A0A955M1Z3-F1
#
_cell.length_a   1.000
_cell.length_b   1.000
_cell.length_c   1.000
_cell.angle_alpha   90.00
_cell.angle_beta   90.00
_cell.angle_gamma   90.00
#
_symmetry.space_group_name_H-M   'P 1'
#
loop_
_entity.id
_entity.type
_entity.pdbx_description
1 polymer ?
#
loop_
_entity_poly.entity_id
_entity_poly.type
_entity_poly.pdbx_seq_one_letter_code
_entity_poly.pdbx_strand_id
1 'polypeptide(L)'
;MQWGYSESQLILQIILAAFSLFFGRRLFWVFVGGTGFIVGFQVVQQFFTPDQYLMMLTFATIAGFAGMLLAVFFKKAAIVIVGALSAGTAAYFIFSTFIISEPWVGLVFFIVGGIFGGWLANFFFDFGIILLSSSLGAVTIARLIPADEQWKMIAAIGLLLVGISYQYNHLSRSQKDKNRG
;
A
#
# COMPACT_ATOMS: atom_id res chain seq x y z
N MET A 1 -14.95 -34.21 -3.96
CA MET A 1 -15.75 -33.01 -3.60
C MET A 1 -15.43 -31.92 -4.61
N GLN A 2 -16.23 -31.82 -5.67
CA GLN A 2 -16.10 -30.79 -6.71
C GLN A 2 -16.69 -29.48 -6.16
N TRP A 3 -15.84 -28.48 -5.96
CA TRP A 3 -16.30 -27.15 -5.58
C TRP A 3 -16.99 -26.52 -6.77
N GLY A 4 -18.30 -26.28 -6.64
CA GLY A 4 -19.12 -25.57 -7.63
C GLY A 4 -18.79 -24.08 -7.66
N TYR A 5 -17.62 -23.73 -8.15
CA TYR A 5 -17.35 -22.37 -8.60
C TYR A 5 -17.97 -22.23 -9.99
N SER A 6 -18.94 -21.34 -10.16
CA SER A 6 -19.43 -20.99 -11.49
C SER A 6 -18.26 -20.41 -12.30
N GLU A 7 -18.18 -20.69 -13.60
CA GLU A 7 -17.08 -20.22 -14.46
C GLU A 7 -16.86 -18.70 -14.36
N SER A 8 -17.95 -17.97 -14.10
CA SER A 8 -17.93 -16.53 -13.79
C SER A 8 -17.10 -16.16 -12.56
N GLN A 9 -17.11 -16.95 -11.48
CA GLN A 9 -16.32 -16.67 -10.28
C GLN A 9 -14.82 -16.90 -10.51
N LEU A 10 -14.44 -17.89 -11.31
CA LEU A 10 -13.04 -18.14 -11.67
C LEU A 10 -12.49 -16.98 -12.51
N ILE A 11 -13.24 -16.55 -13.52
CA ILE A 11 -12.87 -15.42 -14.37
C ILE A 11 -12.71 -14.15 -13.51
N LEU A 12 -13.64 -13.89 -12.59
CA LEU A 12 -13.55 -12.73 -11.69
C LEU A 12 -12.32 -12.79 -10.78
N GLN A 13 -11.99 -13.96 -10.22
CA GLN A 13 -10.80 -14.13 -9.36
C GLN A 13 -9.50 -13.94 -10.15
N ILE A 14 -9.42 -14.44 -11.38
CA ILE A 14 -8.26 -14.25 -12.25
C ILE A 14 -8.10 -12.77 -12.60
N ILE A 15 -9.19 -12.08 -12.96
CA ILE A 15 -9.18 -10.65 -13.26
C ILE A 15 -8.73 -9.86 -12.02
N LEU A 16 -9.29 -10.14 -10.85
CA LEU A 16 -8.91 -9.50 -9.59
C LEU A 16 -7.43 -9.73 -9.26
N ALA A 17 -6.94 -10.95 -9.44
CA ALA A 17 -5.55 -11.28 -9.14
C ALA A 17 -4.59 -10.63 -10.14
N ALA A 18 -4.92 -10.60 -11.43
CA ALA A 18 -4.17 -9.86 -12.44
C ALA A 18 -4.18 -8.36 -12.17
N PHE A 19 -5.34 -7.78 -11.84
CA PHE A 19 -5.46 -6.37 -11.51
C PHE A 19 -4.63 -6.04 -10.27
N SER A 20 -4.68 -6.88 -9.24
CA SER A 20 -3.84 -6.77 -8.05
C SER A 20 -2.34 -6.83 -8.40
N LEU A 21 -1.94 -7.71 -9.31
CA LEU A 21 -0.55 -7.89 -9.76
C LEU A 21 -0.02 -6.71 -10.60
N PHE A 22 -0.88 -5.97 -11.30
CA PHE A 22 -0.46 -4.89 -12.20
C PHE A 22 -0.72 -3.47 -11.64
N PHE A 23 -1.72 -3.30 -10.78
CA PHE A 23 -2.17 -1.99 -10.29
C PHE A 23 -1.77 -1.67 -8.83
N GLY A 24 -0.80 -2.39 -8.25
CA GLY A 24 -0.40 -2.25 -6.83
C GLY A 24 -0.28 -0.81 -6.32
N ARG A 25 0.41 0.06 -7.08
CA ARG A 25 0.59 1.49 -6.70
C ARG A 25 -0.70 2.30 -6.71
N ARG A 26 -1.66 1.97 -7.57
CA ARG A 26 -2.97 2.63 -7.65
C ARG A 26 -3.97 2.05 -6.63
N LEU A 27 -3.76 0.81 -6.19
CA LEU A 27 -4.61 0.15 -5.20
C LEU A 27 -4.59 0.81 -3.83
N PHE A 28 -3.50 1.49 -3.43
CA PHE A 28 -3.48 2.19 -2.14
C PHE A 28 -4.62 3.22 -2.03
N TRP A 29 -4.86 3.99 -3.10
CA TRP A 29 -5.85 5.07 -3.07
C TRP A 29 -7.27 4.50 -3.11
N VAL A 30 -7.46 3.43 -3.88
CA VAL A 30 -8.73 2.68 -3.91
C VAL A 30 -8.99 1.99 -2.56
N PHE A 31 -7.95 1.48 -1.90
CA PHE A 31 -8.07 0.82 -0.60
C PHE A 31 -8.44 1.82 0.51
N VAL A 32 -7.77 2.97 0.56
CA VAL A 32 -8.14 4.03 1.52
C VAL A 32 -9.54 4.58 1.22
N GLY A 33 -9.89 4.79 -0.06
CA GLY A 33 -11.23 5.20 -0.44
C GLY A 33 -12.31 4.17 -0.08
N GLY A 34 -12.05 2.89 -0.32
CA GLY A 34 -12.94 1.78 0.04
C GLY A 34 -13.08 1.61 1.55
N THR A 35 -11.99 1.74 2.30
CA THR A 35 -12.04 1.73 3.78
C THR A 35 -12.82 2.93 4.30
N GLY A 36 -12.61 4.12 3.72
CA GLY A 36 -13.37 5.33 4.03
C GLY A 36 -14.86 5.19 3.71
N PHE A 37 -15.21 4.50 2.63
CA PHE A 37 -16.60 4.17 2.30
C PHE A 37 -17.20 3.22 3.34
N ILE A 38 -16.52 2.12 3.71
CA ILE A 38 -17.03 1.15 4.68
C ILE A 38 -17.25 1.80 6.05
N VAL A 39 -16.25 2.54 6.53
CA VAL A 39 -16.33 3.26 7.81
C VAL A 39 -17.40 4.36 7.73
N GLY A 40 -17.43 5.14 6.64
CA GLY A 40 -18.45 6.15 6.43
C GLY A 40 -19.86 5.57 6.41
N PHE A 41 -20.05 4.43 5.77
CA PHE A 41 -21.32 3.71 5.74
C PHE A 41 -21.72 3.23 7.15
N GLN A 42 -20.79 2.64 7.91
CA GLN A 42 -21.06 2.22 9.30
C GLN A 42 -21.42 3.39 10.21
N VAL A 43 -20.71 4.51 10.10
CA VAL A 43 -21.01 5.73 10.87
C VAL A 43 -22.39 6.26 10.51
N VAL A 44 -22.71 6.36 9.22
CA VAL A 44 -24.00 6.86 8.75
C VAL A 44 -25.15 5.94 9.17
N GLN A 45 -24.94 4.63 9.23
CA GLN A 45 -25.93 3.67 9.76
C GLN A 45 -26.31 3.92 11.23
N GLN A 46 -25.44 4.56 12.03
CA GLN A 46 -25.74 4.89 13.42
C GLN A 46 -26.69 6.09 13.54
N PHE A 47 -26.76 6.94 12.52
CA PHE A 47 -27.55 8.19 12.55
C PHE A 47 -28.78 8.18 11.66
N PHE A 48 -28.89 7.25 10.71
CA PHE A 48 -29.97 7.20 9.71
C PHE A 48 -30.77 5.89 9.82
N THR A 49 -32.06 5.95 9.50
CA THR A 49 -32.94 4.77 9.50
C THR A 49 -32.78 3.95 8.21
N PRO A 50 -33.02 2.61 8.25
CA PRO A 50 -32.84 1.73 7.09
C PRO A 50 -33.61 2.15 5.82
N ASP A 51 -34.72 2.86 5.98
CA ASP A 51 -35.55 3.35 4.87
C ASP A 51 -34.86 4.43 4.02
N GLN A 52 -33.80 5.05 4.54
CA GLN A 52 -33.06 6.14 3.88
C GLN A 52 -31.79 5.64 3.16
N TYR A 53 -31.85 4.46 2.57
CA TYR A 53 -30.70 3.81 1.93
C TYR A 53 -29.96 4.68 0.90
N LEU A 54 -30.69 5.46 0.08
CA LEU A 54 -30.08 6.35 -0.92
C LEU A 54 -29.25 7.48 -0.28
N MET A 55 -29.70 8.03 0.85
CA MET A 55 -28.93 9.01 1.63
C MET A 55 -27.69 8.36 2.25
N MET A 56 -27.84 7.16 2.83
CA MET A 56 -26.72 6.42 3.41
C MET A 56 -25.61 6.17 2.38
N LEU A 57 -25.99 5.70 1.19
CA LEU A 57 -25.06 5.43 0.10
C LEU A 57 -24.35 6.72 -0.37
N THR A 58 -25.08 7.83 -0.45
CA THR A 58 -24.52 9.11 -0.90
C THR A 58 -23.46 9.62 0.08
N PHE A 59 -23.75 9.64 1.38
CA PHE A 59 -22.79 10.08 2.39
C PHE A 59 -21.58 9.15 2.51
N ALA A 60 -21.79 7.82 2.44
CA ALA A 60 -20.69 6.86 2.41
C ALA A 60 -19.79 7.06 1.18
N THR A 61 -20.38 7.34 0.02
CA THR A 61 -19.64 7.62 -1.22
C THR A 61 -18.81 8.89 -1.07
N ILE A 62 -19.38 9.97 -0.54
CA ILE A 62 -18.67 11.23 -0.27
C ILE A 62 -17.51 10.98 0.72
N ALA A 63 -17.75 10.23 1.78
CA ALA A 63 -16.72 9.89 2.77
C ALA A 63 -15.58 9.06 2.15
N GLY A 64 -15.90 8.07 1.32
CA GLY A 64 -14.92 7.28 0.59
C GLY A 64 -14.12 8.13 -0.40
N PHE A 65 -14.79 9.03 -1.13
CA PHE A 65 -14.13 9.93 -2.08
C PHE A 65 -13.22 10.94 -1.37
N ALA A 66 -13.67 11.49 -0.24
CA ALA A 66 -12.86 12.36 0.62
C ALA A 66 -11.63 11.60 1.17
N GLY A 67 -11.81 10.36 1.63
CA GLY A 67 -10.71 9.50 2.07
C GLY A 67 -9.70 9.23 0.96
N MET A 68 -10.17 8.93 -0.25
CA MET A 68 -9.33 8.78 -1.43
C MET A 68 -8.56 10.08 -1.72
N LEU A 69 -9.23 11.24 -1.71
CA LEU A 69 -8.62 12.55 -1.97
C LEU A 69 -7.54 12.89 -0.92
N LEU A 70 -7.84 12.64 0.35
CA LEU A 70 -6.91 12.86 1.45
C LEU A 70 -5.68 11.95 1.32
N ALA A 71 -5.88 10.68 0.95
CA ALA A 71 -4.78 9.75 0.71
C ALA A 71 -3.82 10.24 -0.37
N VAL A 72 -4.31 10.96 -1.39
CA VAL A 72 -3.46 11.54 -2.44
C VAL A 72 -2.48 12.55 -1.89
N PHE A 73 -3.06 13.53 -1.19
CA PHE A 73 -2.36 14.73 -0.77
C PHE A 73 -1.45 14.43 0.40
N PHE A 74 -1.92 13.65 1.37
CA PHE A 74 -1.18 13.41 2.60
C PHE A 74 -0.14 12.30 2.49
N LYS A 75 -0.31 11.32 1.60
CA LYS A 75 0.56 10.13 1.56
C LYS A 75 2.04 10.48 1.51
N LYS A 76 2.47 11.32 0.56
CA LYS A 76 3.90 11.67 0.43
C LYS A 76 4.42 12.44 1.64
N ALA A 77 3.67 13.44 2.10
CA ALA A 77 4.07 14.25 3.25
C ALA A 77 4.14 13.40 4.52
N ALA A 78 3.11 12.60 4.80
CA ALA A 78 3.03 11.74 5.97
C ALA A 78 4.20 10.73 6.01
N ILE A 79 4.50 10.05 4.90
CA ILE A 79 5.61 9.07 4.87
C ILE A 79 6.95 9.75 5.16
N VAL A 80 7.21 10.89 4.50
CA VAL A 80 8.48 11.61 4.68
C VAL A 80 8.60 12.17 6.09
N ILE A 81 7.54 12.77 6.64
CA ILE A 81 7.54 13.35 7.98
C ILE A 81 7.69 12.26 9.03
N VAL A 82 6.89 11.19 8.97
CA VAL A 82 6.97 10.09 9.93
C VAL A 82 8.32 9.39 9.85
N GLY A 83 8.83 9.14 8.63
CA GLY A 83 10.17 8.58 8.42
C GLY A 83 11.27 9.47 8.97
N ALA A 84 11.19 10.78 8.74
CA ALA A 84 12.16 11.74 9.23
C ALA A 84 12.14 11.87 10.75
N LEU A 85 10.97 11.97 11.37
CA LEU A 85 10.85 12.05 12.82
C LEU A 85 11.32 10.75 13.48
N SER A 86 10.95 9.58 12.94
CA SER A 86 11.35 8.28 13.51
C SER A 86 12.85 8.04 13.41
N ALA A 87 13.46 8.29 12.26
CA ALA A 87 14.90 8.10 12.09
C ALA A 87 15.72 9.19 12.78
N GLY A 88 15.25 10.44 12.77
CA GLY A 88 15.90 11.55 13.46
C GLY A 88 15.92 11.33 14.97
N THR A 89 14.80 10.90 15.56
CA THR A 89 14.75 10.54 16.99
C THR A 89 15.64 9.33 17.29
N ALA A 90 15.61 8.27 16.47
CA ALA A 90 16.48 7.12 16.66
C ALA A 90 17.98 7.50 16.61
N ALA A 91 18.38 8.33 15.64
CA ALA A 91 19.74 8.84 15.54
C ALA A 91 20.10 9.67 16.78
N TYR A 92 19.22 10.57 17.21
CA TYR A 92 19.42 11.37 18.43
C TYR A 92 19.62 10.48 19.66
N PHE A 93 18.78 9.44 19.86
CA PHE A 93 18.87 8.53 20.99
C PHE A 93 20.17 7.71 20.99
N ILE A 94 20.57 7.18 19.83
CA ILE A 94 21.82 6.41 19.71
C ILE A 94 23.01 7.30 20.04
N PHE A 95 23.05 8.53 19.51
CA PHE A 95 24.17 9.43 19.72
C PHE A 95 24.23 10.01 21.14
N SER A 96 23.08 10.37 21.72
CA SER A 96 23.01 10.88 23.10
C SER A 96 23.39 9.82 24.13
N THR A 97 23.21 8.54 23.80
CA THR A 97 23.56 7.42 24.69
C THR A 97 25.03 7.02 24.61
N PHE A 98 25.66 7.08 23.43
CA PHE A 98 26.99 6.47 23.21
C PHE A 98 28.15 7.45 23.03
N ILE A 99 27.92 8.68 22.54
CA ILE A 99 29.01 9.47 21.94
C ILE A 99 29.26 10.81 22.66
N ILE A 100 28.31 11.77 22.70
CA ILE A 100 28.53 13.11 23.29
C ILE A 100 27.19 13.73 23.77
N SER A 101 27.17 14.34 24.96
CA SER A 101 25.98 14.99 25.57
C SER A 101 25.71 16.44 25.11
N GLU A 102 26.41 16.92 24.07
CA GLU A 102 26.30 18.30 23.61
C GLU A 102 25.00 18.50 22.79
N PRO A 103 24.08 19.39 23.24
CA PRO A 103 22.76 19.54 22.62
C PRO A 103 22.82 19.89 21.12
N TRP A 104 23.80 20.69 20.72
CA TRP A 104 23.96 21.13 19.33
C TRP A 104 24.36 19.99 18.39
N VAL A 105 25.20 19.07 18.85
CA VAL A 105 25.64 17.91 18.06
C VAL A 105 24.48 16.94 17.86
N GLY A 106 23.68 16.70 18.91
CA GLY A 106 22.47 15.87 18.82
C GLY A 106 21.46 16.41 17.79
N LEU A 107 21.28 17.73 17.72
CA LEU A 107 20.37 18.37 16.77
C LEU A 107 20.81 18.17 15.31
N VAL A 108 22.12 18.23 15.04
CA VAL A 108 22.67 17.94 13.70
C VAL A 108 22.40 16.48 13.30
N PHE A 109 22.63 15.52 14.20
CA PHE A 109 22.32 14.11 13.93
C PHE A 109 20.83 13.83 13.77
N PHE A 110 19.98 14.55 14.51
CA PHE A 110 18.53 14.49 14.32
C PHE A 110 18.12 14.95 12.90
N ILE A 111 18.67 16.07 12.43
CA ILE A 111 18.37 16.59 11.09
C ILE A 111 18.89 15.65 10.01
N VAL A 112 20.15 15.20 10.10
CA VAL A 112 20.75 14.30 9.12
C VAL A 112 20.04 12.94 9.10
N GLY A 113 19.81 12.36 10.29
CA GLY A 113 19.05 11.12 10.44
C GLY A 113 17.62 11.27 9.93
N GLY A 114 16.99 12.42 10.13
CA GLY A 114 15.66 12.71 9.63
C GLY A 114 15.59 12.83 8.11
N ILE A 115 16.53 13.54 7.48
CA ILE A 115 16.58 13.62 6.01
C ILE A 115 16.79 12.22 5.42
N PHE A 116 17.72 11.46 5.98
CA PHE A 116 17.99 10.09 5.54
C PHE A 116 16.77 9.18 5.74
N GLY A 117 16.12 9.25 6.90
CA GLY A 117 14.94 8.46 7.21
C GLY A 117 13.72 8.81 6.37
N GLY A 118 13.48 10.09 6.09
CA GLY A 118 12.41 10.52 5.21
C GLY A 118 12.60 10.01 3.78
N TRP A 119 13.84 10.08 3.27
CA TRP A 119 14.20 9.52 1.96
C TRP A 119 14.03 8.00 1.93
N LEU A 120 14.54 7.31 2.95
CA LEU A 120 14.47 5.86 3.07
C LEU A 120 13.02 5.38 3.20
N ALA A 121 12.21 6.01 4.03
CA ALA A 121 10.79 5.70 4.20
C ALA A 121 10.03 5.86 2.88
N ASN A 122 10.28 6.94 2.14
CA ASN A 122 9.65 7.12 0.83
C ASN A 122 10.05 6.03 -0.17
N PHE A 123 11.32 5.61 -0.19
CA PHE A 123 11.80 4.50 -1.02
C PHE A 123 11.17 3.15 -0.62
N PHE A 124 11.21 2.81 0.66
CA PHE A 124 10.68 1.55 1.17
C PHE A 124 9.17 1.46 1.09
N PHE A 125 8.45 2.57 1.23
CA PHE A 125 7.01 2.57 1.11
C PHE A 125 6.56 2.17 -0.30
N ASP A 126 7.22 2.72 -1.31
CA ASP A 126 7.00 2.39 -2.72
C ASP A 126 7.31 0.91 -3.00
N PHE A 127 8.38 0.38 -2.41
CA PHE A 127 8.74 -1.03 -2.50
C PHE A 127 7.77 -1.95 -1.74
N GLY A 128 7.31 -1.51 -0.57
CA GLY A 128 6.35 -2.22 0.27
C GLY A 128 5.01 -2.42 -0.43
N ILE A 129 4.53 -1.41 -1.17
CA ILE A 129 3.34 -1.58 -2.00
C ILE A 129 3.54 -2.64 -3.08
N ILE A 130 4.67 -2.64 -3.78
CA ILE A 130 4.96 -3.63 -4.84
C ILE A 130 4.98 -5.04 -4.26
N LEU A 131 5.64 -5.21 -3.12
CA LEU A 131 5.71 -6.50 -2.43
C LEU A 131 4.33 -6.98 -1.99
N LEU A 132 3.54 -6.14 -1.34
CA LEU A 132 2.19 -6.51 -0.87
C LEU A 132 1.28 -6.90 -2.04
N SER A 133 1.28 -6.09 -3.11
CA SER A 133 0.47 -6.32 -4.32
C SER A 133 0.89 -7.59 -5.05
N SER A 134 2.20 -7.78 -5.27
CA SER A 134 2.73 -8.97 -5.94
C SER A 134 2.48 -10.23 -5.12
N SER A 135 2.59 -10.14 -3.78
CA SER A 135 2.34 -11.28 -2.89
C SER A 135 0.86 -11.68 -2.89
N LEU A 136 -0.04 -10.71 -2.76
CA LEU A 136 -1.49 -10.97 -2.79
C LEU A 136 -1.93 -11.52 -4.15
N GLY A 137 -1.44 -10.95 -5.25
CA GLY A 137 -1.73 -11.45 -6.60
C GLY A 137 -1.18 -12.87 -6.81
N ALA A 138 0.08 -13.11 -6.45
CA ALA A 138 0.72 -14.41 -6.63
C ALA A 138 0.06 -15.54 -5.82
N VAL A 139 -0.25 -15.29 -4.54
CA VAL A 139 -0.96 -16.29 -3.70
C VAL A 139 -2.36 -16.57 -4.24
N THR A 140 -3.07 -15.55 -4.71
CA THR A 140 -4.43 -15.72 -5.26
C THR A 140 -4.40 -16.55 -6.54
N ILE A 141 -3.47 -16.28 -7.46
CA ILE A 141 -3.30 -17.05 -8.70
C ILE A 141 -2.87 -18.49 -8.38
N ALA A 142 -1.91 -18.68 -7.47
CA ALA A 142 -1.40 -20.01 -7.13
C ALA A 142 -2.48 -20.91 -6.51
N ARG A 143 -3.44 -20.34 -5.76
CA ARG A 143 -4.57 -21.10 -5.19
C ARG A 143 -5.55 -21.64 -6.25
N LEU A 144 -5.64 -20.97 -7.40
CA LEU A 144 -6.52 -21.37 -8.51
C LEU A 144 -5.95 -22.54 -9.32
N ILE A 145 -4.66 -22.85 -9.18
CA ILE A 145 -4.02 -23.95 -9.90
C ILE A 145 -4.45 -25.27 -9.23
N PRO A 146 -5.08 -26.21 -9.96
CA PRO A 146 -5.41 -27.54 -9.44
C PRO A 146 -4.15 -28.42 -9.38
N ALA A 147 -3.24 -28.10 -8.45
CA ALA A 147 -2.00 -28.83 -8.20
C ALA A 147 -1.80 -29.09 -6.70
N ASP A 148 -0.85 -29.98 -6.37
CA ASP A 148 -0.42 -30.22 -4.99
C ASP A 148 0.20 -28.98 -4.34
N GLU A 149 0.16 -28.94 -3.01
CA GLU A 149 0.54 -27.77 -2.21
C GLU A 149 2.00 -27.32 -2.43
N GLN A 150 2.91 -28.26 -2.70
CA GLN A 150 4.29 -27.97 -3.07
C GLN A 150 4.40 -27.20 -4.40
N TRP A 151 3.66 -27.64 -5.43
CA TRP A 151 3.65 -27.00 -6.74
C TRP A 151 2.96 -25.63 -6.71
N LYS A 152 1.93 -25.47 -5.87
CA LYS A 152 1.31 -24.17 -5.61
C LYS A 152 2.30 -23.18 -5.00
N MET A 153 3.12 -23.62 -4.03
CA MET A 153 4.12 -22.75 -3.41
C MET A 153 5.19 -22.32 -4.41
N ILE A 154 5.68 -23.24 -5.24
CA ILE A 154 6.65 -22.93 -6.31
C ILE A 154 6.05 -21.94 -7.33
N ALA A 155 4.80 -22.17 -7.76
CA ALA A 155 4.10 -21.27 -8.66
C ALA A 155 3.90 -19.88 -8.04
N ALA A 156 3.55 -19.80 -6.75
CA ALA A 156 3.40 -18.54 -6.03
C ALA A 156 4.72 -17.76 -5.99
N ILE A 157 5.84 -18.42 -5.67
CA ILE A 157 7.16 -17.77 -5.66
C ILE A 157 7.53 -17.28 -7.06
N GLY A 158 7.33 -18.10 -8.09
CA GLY A 158 7.59 -17.71 -9.48
C GLY A 158 6.77 -16.50 -9.91
N LEU A 159 5.46 -16.51 -9.64
CA LEU A 159 4.54 -15.40 -9.95
C LEU A 159 4.88 -14.13 -9.16
N LEU A 160 5.31 -14.26 -7.90
CA LEU A 160 5.75 -13.15 -7.08
C LEU A 160 6.98 -12.48 -7.68
N LEU A 161 7.99 -13.25 -8.10
CA LEU A 161 9.19 -12.72 -8.75
C LEU A 161 8.87 -12.04 -10.08
N VAL A 162 7.94 -12.60 -10.87
CA VAL A 162 7.46 -11.98 -12.12
C VAL A 162 6.74 -10.66 -11.82
N GLY A 163 5.86 -10.62 -10.83
CA GLY A 163 5.14 -9.42 -10.41
C GLY A 163 6.07 -8.30 -9.96
N ILE A 164 7.05 -8.62 -9.10
CA ILE A 164 8.07 -7.66 -8.65
C ILE A 164 8.87 -7.14 -9.83
N SER A 165 9.36 -8.04 -10.70
CA SER A 165 10.19 -7.66 -11.86
C SER A 165 9.44 -6.72 -12.80
N TYR A 166 8.17 -7.02 -13.08
CA TYR A 166 7.33 -6.19 -13.94
C TYR A 166 7.06 -4.82 -13.32
N GLN A 167 6.60 -4.77 -12.07
CA GLN A 167 6.27 -3.51 -11.39
C GLN A 167 7.50 -2.63 -11.16
N TYR A 168 8.64 -3.23 -10.82
CA TYR A 168 9.92 -2.52 -10.64
C TYR A 168 10.41 -1.89 -11.95
N ASN A 169 10.33 -2.61 -13.07
CA ASN A 169 10.78 -2.10 -14.36
C ASN A 169 9.86 -1.00 -14.92
N HIS A 170 8.57 -1.01 -14.57
CA HIS A 170 7.67 0.09 -14.89
C HIS A 170 8.01 1.38 -14.10
N LEU A 171 8.47 1.22 -12.86
CA LEU A 171 8.91 2.34 -12.01
C LEU A 171 10.17 3.05 -12.52
N SER A 172 11.15 2.27 -12.98
CA SER A 172 12.40 2.82 -13.54
C SER A 172 12.17 3.60 -14.84
N ARG A 173 11.13 3.26 -15.62
CA ARG A 173 10.76 3.95 -16.87
C ARG A 173 10.09 5.29 -16.62
N SER A 174 9.19 5.38 -15.63
CA SER A 174 8.52 6.65 -15.29
C SER A 174 9.49 7.73 -14.78
N GLN A 175 10.60 7.34 -14.12
CA GLN A 175 11.65 8.28 -13.74
C GLN A 175 12.52 8.75 -14.91
N LYS A 176 12.73 7.92 -15.94
CA LYS A 176 13.51 8.29 -17.13
C LYS A 176 12.83 9.34 -18.01
N ASP A 177 11.50 9.31 -18.14
CA ASP A 177 10.77 10.34 -18.89
C ASP A 177 10.78 11.70 -18.17
N LYS A 178 10.79 11.72 -16.84
CA LYS A 178 10.82 12.97 -16.07
C LYS A 178 12.17 13.71 -16.12
N ASN A 179 13.27 13.00 -16.43
CA ASN A 179 14.60 13.60 -16.60
C ASN A 179 14.91 13.99 -18.06
N ARG A 180 13.94 13.81 -18.99
CA ARG A 180 14.11 14.12 -20.42
C ARG A 180 13.29 15.33 -20.89
N GLY A 181 12.56 15.99 -19.99
CA GLY A 181 11.88 17.27 -20.23
C GLY A 181 12.36 18.31 -19.24
#